data_AF-A0AA41R6I0-F1
#
_entry.id   AF-A0AA41R6I0-F1
#
_cell.length_a   1.000
_cell.length_b   1.000
_cell.length_c   1.000
_cell.angle_alpha   90.00
_cell.angle_beta   90.00
_cell.angle_gamma   90.00
#
_symmetry.space_group_name_H-M   'P 1'
#
loop_
_entity.id
_entity.type
_entity.pdbx_description
1 polymer ?
#
loop_
_entity_poly.entity_id
_entity_poly.type
_entity_poly.pdbx_seq_one_letter_code
_entity_poly.pdbx_strand_id
1 'polypeptide(L)'
;MKMAPAKPRRLPERMMIQGPPTFTTALWMGRPLKTTAVTNSLKAVRESLLMSKAELAREAHVSPITITRIEQGKPCRMETKRKILLALGYNLADAKKIFGE
;
A
#
# COMPACT_ATOMS: atom_id res chain seq x y z
N MET A 1 -0.52 32.36 -62.80
CA MET A 1 -0.59 30.97 -62.28
C MET A 1 0.81 30.37 -62.32
N LYS A 2 1.48 30.13 -61.19
CA LYS A 2 2.74 29.39 -61.14
C LYS A 2 2.56 28.22 -60.18
N MET A 3 2.53 27.00 -60.75
CA MET A 3 2.47 25.75 -60.01
C MET A 3 3.82 25.52 -59.31
N ALA A 4 3.78 25.29 -57.99
CA ALA A 4 4.95 24.84 -57.23
C ALA A 4 5.12 23.31 -57.39
N PRO A 5 6.34 22.78 -57.54
CA PRO A 5 6.56 21.34 -57.60
C PRO A 5 6.49 20.69 -56.21
N ALA A 6 5.85 19.52 -56.13
CA ALA A 6 5.72 18.71 -54.93
C ALA A 6 7.08 18.24 -54.40
N LYS A 7 7.36 18.47 -53.11
CA LYS A 7 8.55 17.96 -52.43
C LYS A 7 8.44 16.43 -52.26
N PRO A 8 9.46 15.63 -52.65
CA PRO A 8 9.45 14.20 -52.38
C PRO A 8 9.64 13.93 -50.88
N ARG A 9 8.78 13.08 -50.30
CA ARG A 9 8.99 12.50 -48.96
C ARG A 9 10.16 11.54 -49.01
N ARG A 10 11.40 12.03 -48.82
CA ARG A 10 12.52 11.15 -48.46
C ARG A 10 12.44 10.86 -46.97
N LEU A 11 11.93 9.68 -46.62
CA LEU A 11 12.19 9.09 -45.32
C LEU A 11 13.66 8.64 -45.33
N PRO A 12 14.50 9.04 -44.35
CA PRO A 12 15.83 8.49 -44.23
C PRO A 12 15.73 7.06 -43.72
N GLU A 13 16.27 6.12 -44.49
CA GLU A 13 16.52 4.74 -44.07
C GLU A 13 17.39 4.77 -42.80
N ARG A 14 16.74 4.43 -41.69
CA ARG A 14 17.36 4.43 -40.37
C ARG A 14 18.14 3.12 -40.20
N MET A 15 19.43 3.23 -40.50
CA MET A 15 20.59 2.61 -39.84
C MET A 15 20.45 1.17 -39.30
N MET A 16 21.27 0.30 -39.88
CA MET A 16 21.82 -0.90 -39.25
C MET A 16 22.37 -0.58 -37.85
N ILE A 17 22.00 -1.33 -36.81
CA ILE A 17 22.95 -1.83 -35.80
C ILE A 17 22.44 -3.21 -35.35
N GLN A 18 23.16 -4.25 -35.75
CA GLN A 18 23.13 -5.57 -35.12
C GLN A 18 23.97 -5.46 -33.83
N GLY A 19 23.34 -5.64 -32.67
CA GLY A 19 24.01 -5.75 -31.38
C GLY A 19 22.99 -6.03 -30.27
N PRO A 20 23.23 -7.01 -29.37
CA PRO A 20 22.36 -7.23 -28.22
C PRO A 20 22.40 -5.98 -27.31
N PRO A 21 21.27 -5.55 -26.73
CA PRO A 21 21.27 -4.36 -25.88
C PRO A 21 22.09 -4.64 -24.62
N THR A 22 23.35 -4.22 -24.63
CA THR A 22 24.18 -4.04 -23.43
C THR A 22 23.74 -2.76 -22.72
N PHE A 23 22.47 -2.72 -22.32
CA PHE A 23 22.00 -1.89 -21.23
C PHE A 23 21.41 -2.84 -20.20
N THR A 24 22.30 -3.33 -19.35
CA THR A 24 22.07 -3.39 -17.92
C THR A 24 21.06 -2.32 -17.47
N THR A 25 19.80 -2.72 -17.31
CA THR A 25 18.97 -2.23 -16.22
C THR A 25 18.45 -3.45 -15.50
N ALA A 26 19.27 -3.95 -14.58
CA ALA A 26 18.86 -4.75 -13.43
C ALA A 26 17.88 -3.92 -12.57
N LEU A 27 16.70 -3.60 -13.11
CA LEU A 27 15.56 -2.95 -12.48
C LEU A 27 14.31 -3.82 -12.65
N TRP A 28 14.51 -5.14 -12.77
CA TRP A 28 13.49 -6.17 -12.67
C TRP A 28 13.78 -7.12 -11.49
N MET A 29 14.45 -6.60 -10.47
CA MET A 29 14.46 -7.19 -9.13
C MET A 29 13.50 -6.35 -8.31
N GLY A 30 12.29 -6.88 -8.12
CA GLY A 30 11.19 -6.20 -7.46
C GLY A 30 11.65 -5.47 -6.20
N ARG A 31 11.22 -4.21 -6.08
CA ARG A 31 11.36 -3.42 -4.86
C ARG A 31 10.85 -4.28 -3.69
N PRO A 32 11.69 -4.72 -2.73
CA PRO A 32 11.16 -5.33 -1.54
C PRO A 32 10.40 -4.21 -0.83
N LEU A 33 9.08 -4.30 -0.83
CA LEU A 33 8.28 -3.48 0.05
C LEU A 33 8.76 -3.84 1.45
N LYS A 34 9.51 -2.93 2.10
CA LYS A 34 9.89 -3.06 3.49
C LYS A 34 8.60 -3.17 4.28
N THR A 35 8.17 -4.40 4.56
CA THR A 35 7.16 -4.68 5.55
C THR A 35 7.87 -4.50 6.88
N THR A 36 7.94 -3.27 7.37
CA THR A 36 8.25 -3.03 8.78
C THR A 36 7.15 -3.74 9.53
N ALA A 37 7.46 -4.94 10.03
CA ALA A 37 6.57 -5.73 10.85
C ALA A 37 6.38 -4.96 12.17
N VAL A 38 5.48 -3.97 12.14
CA VAL A 38 4.96 -3.35 13.35
C VAL A 38 4.16 -4.46 14.02
N THR A 39 4.72 -5.01 15.09
CA THR A 39 4.09 -6.01 15.94
C THR A 39 2.84 -5.39 16.54
N ASN A 40 1.69 -5.56 15.86
CA ASN A 40 0.41 -5.05 16.35
C ASN A 40 -0.18 -6.05 17.33
N SER A 41 -0.25 -5.65 18.59
CA SER A 41 -0.84 -6.43 19.68
C SER A 41 -2.36 -6.57 19.55
N LEU A 42 -3.00 -5.85 18.63
CA LEU A 42 -4.44 -5.92 18.37
C LEU A 42 -4.96 -7.33 18.12
N LYS A 43 -4.20 -8.15 17.39
CA LYS A 43 -4.62 -9.54 17.13
C LYS A 43 -4.66 -10.35 18.42
N ALA A 44 -3.65 -10.20 19.28
CA ALA A 44 -3.58 -10.88 20.57
C ALA A 44 -4.69 -10.42 21.52
N VAL A 45 -4.95 -9.10 21.58
CA VAL A 45 -6.06 -8.54 22.37
C VAL A 45 -7.40 -9.08 21.86
N ARG A 46 -7.62 -9.08 20.55
CA ARG A 46 -8.84 -9.62 19.94
C ARG A 46 -9.04 -11.11 20.28
N GLU A 47 -7.98 -11.90 20.22
CA GLU A 47 -8.02 -13.33 20.56
C GLU A 47 -8.25 -13.58 22.05
N SER A 48 -7.70 -12.74 22.94
CA SER A 48 -7.95 -12.82 24.38
C SER A 48 -9.40 -12.53 24.76
N LEU A 49 -10.07 -11.66 23.98
CA LEU A 49 -11.49 -11.33 24.14
C LEU A 49 -12.41 -12.28 23.36
N LEU A 50 -11.87 -13.28 22.67
CA LEU A 50 -12.61 -14.20 21.80
C LEU A 50 -13.48 -13.50 20.74
N MET A 51 -13.10 -12.30 20.32
CA MET A 51 -13.87 -11.52 19.33
C MET A 51 -13.42 -11.85 17.90
N SER A 52 -14.37 -11.98 16.98
CA SER A 52 -14.08 -12.06 15.55
C SER A 52 -13.73 -10.69 14.97
N LYS A 53 -13.07 -10.67 13.79
CA LYS A 53 -12.75 -9.40 13.09
C LYS A 53 -14.00 -8.61 12.72
N ALA A 54 -15.10 -9.31 12.45
CA ALA A 54 -16.37 -8.70 12.06
C ALA A 54 -17.07 -8.08 13.28
N GLU A 55 -17.02 -8.72 14.44
CA GLU A 55 -17.59 -8.18 15.68
C GLU A 55 -16.85 -6.91 16.11
N LEU A 56 -15.52 -6.96 16.16
CA LEU A 56 -14.74 -5.76 16.48
C LEU A 56 -15.02 -4.61 15.50
N ALA A 57 -15.26 -4.93 14.23
CA ALA A 57 -15.60 -3.94 13.21
C ALA A 57 -16.98 -3.30 13.44
N ARG A 58 -17.95 -4.09 13.89
CA ARG A 58 -19.30 -3.62 14.22
C ARG A 58 -19.28 -2.71 15.45
N GLU A 59 -18.60 -3.14 16.51
CA GLU A 59 -18.44 -2.37 17.76
C GLU A 59 -17.70 -1.05 17.51
N ALA A 60 -16.61 -1.07 16.75
CA ALA A 60 -15.83 0.13 16.46
C ALA A 60 -16.42 0.98 15.31
N HIS A 61 -17.56 0.61 14.71
CA HIS A 61 -18.13 1.29 13.54
C HIS A 61 -17.11 1.52 12.40
N VAL A 62 -16.32 0.49 12.09
CA VAL A 62 -15.29 0.51 11.04
C VAL A 62 -15.52 -0.64 10.08
N SER A 63 -14.99 -0.52 8.86
CA SER A 63 -15.03 -1.63 7.92
C SER A 63 -14.11 -2.78 8.36
N PRO A 64 -14.50 -4.06 8.22
CA PRO A 64 -13.66 -5.21 8.60
C PRO A 64 -12.33 -5.27 7.80
N ILE A 65 -12.30 -4.70 6.59
CA ILE A 65 -11.06 -4.56 5.82
C ILE A 65 -10.07 -3.60 6.47
N THR A 66 -10.57 -2.59 7.19
CA THR A 66 -9.75 -1.63 7.92
C THR A 66 -9.10 -2.31 9.11
N ILE A 67 -9.82 -3.14 9.87
CA ILE A 67 -9.25 -3.94 10.96
C ILE A 67 -8.15 -4.86 10.45
N THR A 68 -8.41 -5.57 9.35
CA THR A 68 -7.40 -6.45 8.74
C THR A 68 -6.15 -5.67 8.30
N ARG A 69 -6.30 -4.45 7.79
CA ARG A 69 -5.17 -3.57 7.45
C ARG A 69 -4.37 -3.14 8.68
N ILE A 70 -5.05 -2.87 9.79
CA ILE A 70 -4.42 -2.47 11.04
C ILE A 70 -3.70 -3.67 11.67
N GLU A 71 -4.29 -4.87 11.65
CA GLU A 71 -3.60 -6.12 12.06
C GLU A 71 -2.34 -6.38 11.23
N GLN A 72 -2.30 -5.91 9.97
CA GLN A 72 -1.12 -5.97 9.09
C GLN A 72 -0.09 -4.85 9.35
N GLY A 73 -0.35 -3.95 10.30
CA GLY A 73 0.53 -2.82 10.63
C GLY A 73 0.52 -1.66 9.65
N LYS A 74 -0.56 -1.49 8.88
CA LYS A 74 -0.74 -0.30 8.05
C LYS A 74 -1.15 0.90 8.91
N PRO A 75 -0.66 2.11 8.59
CA PRO A 75 -1.05 3.32 9.30
C PRO A 75 -2.56 3.56 9.16
N CYS A 76 -3.19 3.98 10.24
CA CYS A 76 -4.61 4.35 10.25
C CYS A 76 -4.80 5.72 10.91
N ARG A 77 -5.93 6.37 10.60
CA ARG A 77 -6.27 7.68 11.15
C ARG A 77 -6.49 7.58 12.66
N MET A 78 -6.17 8.66 13.37
CA MET A 78 -6.39 8.76 14.82
C MET A 78 -7.85 8.53 15.22
N GLU A 79 -8.81 8.97 14.41
CA GLU A 79 -10.22 8.66 14.64
C GLU A 79 -10.52 7.16 14.68
N THR A 80 -9.96 6.40 13.75
CA THR A 80 -10.16 4.95 13.66
C THR A 80 -9.54 4.26 14.87
N LYS A 81 -8.34 4.69 15.29
CA LYS A 81 -7.70 4.18 16.52
C LYS A 81 -8.59 4.41 17.74
N ARG A 82 -9.11 5.64 17.91
CA ARG A 82 -10.02 5.98 19.02
C ARG A 82 -11.25 5.08 19.07
N LYS A 83 -11.92 4.87 17.93
CA LYS A 83 -13.10 4.00 17.85
C LYS A 83 -12.79 2.56 18.25
N ILE A 84 -11.65 2.03 17.78
CA ILE A 84 -11.21 0.67 18.13
C ILE A 84 -10.88 0.55 19.61
N LEU A 85 -10.21 1.55 20.20
CA LEU A 85 -9.92 1.56 21.63
C LEU A 85 -11.19 1.53 22.48
N LEU A 86 -12.18 2.37 22.12
CA LEU A 86 -13.46 2.43 22.82
C LEU A 86 -14.21 1.09 22.72
N ALA A 87 -14.21 0.45 21.54
CA ALA A 87 -14.80 -0.87 21.34
C ALA A 87 -14.13 -1.97 22.16
N LEU A 88 -12.83 -1.82 22.45
CA LEU A 88 -12.07 -2.75 23.28
C LEU A 88 -12.10 -2.39 24.78
N GLY A 89 -12.73 -1.27 25.16
CA GLY A 89 -12.76 -0.79 26.55
C GLY A 89 -11.44 -0.22 27.06
N TYR A 90 -10.49 0.13 26.19
CA TYR A 90 -9.21 0.73 26.59
C TYR A 90 -9.25 2.26 26.59
N ASN A 91 -8.37 2.85 27.39
CA ASN A 91 -8.18 4.29 27.42
C ASN A 91 -7.23 4.76 26.29
N LEU A 92 -7.38 6.01 25.86
CA LEU A 92 -6.61 6.63 24.77
C LEU A 92 -5.09 6.57 24.99
N ALA A 93 -4.65 6.55 26.25
CA ALA A 93 -3.25 6.44 26.63
C ALA A 93 -2.62 5.09 26.23
N ASP A 94 -3.41 4.00 26.20
CA ASP A 94 -2.93 2.67 25.86
C ASP A 94 -2.86 2.41 24.35
N ALA A 95 -3.27 3.39 23.53
CA ALA A 95 -3.15 3.32 22.07
C ALA A 95 -1.71 3.04 21.63
N LYS A 96 -0.72 3.63 22.30
CA LYS A 96 0.70 3.39 21.99
C LYS A 96 1.12 1.94 22.22
N LYS A 97 0.60 1.29 23.26
CA LYS A 97 0.91 -0.11 23.58
C LYS A 97 0.27 -1.08 22.58
N ILE A 98 -0.93 -0.74 22.09
CA ILE A 98 -1.71 -1.61 21.21
C ILE A 98 -1.25 -1.49 19.74
N PHE A 99 -0.96 -0.26 19.29
CA PHE A 99 -0.62 0.05 17.90
C PHE A 99 0.89 0.22 17.65
N GLY A 100 1.72 0.26 18.70
CA GLY A 100 3.18 0.32 18.60
C GLY A 100 3.76 1.62 18.03
N GLU A 101 3.01 2.73 18.14
CA GLU A 101 3.42 4.09 17.71
C GLU A 101 3.68 5.04 18.89
#